data_AF-A0A433SFD2-F1
#
_entry.id   AF-A0A433SFD2-F1
#
_cell.length_a   1.000
_cell.length_b   1.000
_cell.length_c   1.000
_cell.angle_alpha   90.00
_cell.angle_beta   90.00
_cell.angle_gamma   90.00
#
_symmetry.space_group_name_H-M   'P 1'
#
loop_
_entity.id
_entity.type
_entity.pdbx_description
1 polymer ?
#
loop_
_entity_poly.entity_id
_entity_poly.type
_entity_poly.pdbx_seq_one_letter_code
_entity_poly.pdbx_strand_id
1 'polypeptide(L)'
;MNPLLQHKTLYRIDECIDLMLDSCVIDHNANLVFASAWGSDTATQSLLAKLTLGNTKDGMDHFHMINENNASIPVYVGDLNKYEKRLARFNRCSIFGSIVNVWIYDKRCKFPDEEKSSAYMLYIQNHLNDERLWALIKATCSIPLLDEWQKIVIEIMQDTDMLIHLPTPLGPLAGYQLQVDLDKLTSVIGEHIRHGMLSIPESYKPQAFLTAA
;
A
#
# COMPACT_ATOMS: atom_id res chain seq x y z
N MET A 1 20.94 2.37 -18.63
CA MET A 1 20.68 1.18 -17.81
C MET A 1 19.81 1.61 -16.64
N ASN A 2 18.61 1.04 -16.52
CA ASN A 2 17.67 1.39 -15.47
C ASN A 2 18.18 0.79 -14.14
N PRO A 3 18.47 1.57 -13.09
CA PRO A 3 19.00 1.03 -11.83
C PRO A 3 18.02 0.08 -11.11
N LEU A 4 16.78 -0.03 -11.59
CA LEU A 4 15.73 -0.90 -11.08
C LEU A 4 15.92 -2.42 -11.36
N LEU A 5 17.00 -2.82 -12.06
CA LEU A 5 17.26 -4.21 -12.45
C LEU A 5 18.53 -4.82 -11.82
N GLN A 6 19.02 -4.27 -10.72
CA GLN A 6 20.17 -4.86 -10.01
C GLN A 6 19.70 -6.02 -9.13
N HIS A 7 19.92 -7.25 -9.62
CA HIS A 7 19.73 -8.55 -8.95
C HIS A 7 18.44 -8.70 -8.13
N LYS A 8 17.33 -8.96 -8.84
CA LYS A 8 16.04 -9.23 -8.20
C LYS A 8 15.90 -10.74 -7.96
N THR A 9 16.11 -11.17 -6.71
CA THR A 9 15.78 -12.53 -6.27
C THR A 9 14.28 -12.75 -6.49
N LEU A 10 13.94 -13.79 -7.25
CA LEU A 10 12.58 -14.26 -7.38
C LEU A 10 12.32 -15.33 -6.31
N TYR A 11 11.15 -15.25 -5.69
CA TYR A 11 10.77 -16.08 -4.56
C TYR A 11 9.71 -17.10 -4.95
N ARG A 12 9.66 -18.24 -4.26
CA ARG A 12 8.74 -19.33 -4.61
C ARG A 12 7.45 -19.21 -3.82
N ILE A 13 6.34 -19.63 -4.44
CA ILE A 13 5.07 -19.91 -3.77
C ILE A 13 4.96 -21.43 -3.63
N ASP A 14 4.75 -21.94 -2.42
CA ASP A 14 4.71 -23.39 -2.16
C ASP A 14 3.55 -24.07 -2.91
N GLU A 15 2.38 -23.43 -2.95
CA GLU A 15 1.16 -23.95 -3.58
C GLU A 15 1.18 -23.83 -5.11
N CYS A 16 2.07 -23.00 -5.66
CA CYS A 16 2.15 -22.66 -7.07
C CYS A 16 3.60 -22.62 -7.55
N ILE A 17 4.18 -23.81 -7.79
CA ILE A 17 5.60 -23.97 -8.17
C ILE A 17 5.94 -23.26 -9.49
N ASP A 18 4.96 -23.09 -10.38
CA ASP A 18 5.13 -22.42 -11.68
C ASP A 18 5.03 -20.88 -11.61
N LEU A 19 4.81 -20.32 -10.41
CA LEU A 19 4.76 -18.88 -10.15
C LEU A 19 5.87 -18.44 -9.23
N MET A 20 6.51 -17.34 -9.60
CA MET A 20 7.63 -16.75 -8.89
C MET A 20 7.27 -15.34 -8.42
N LEU A 21 7.30 -15.10 -7.12
CA LEU A 21 7.07 -13.79 -6.51
C LEU A 21 8.26 -12.86 -6.72
N ASP A 22 7.93 -11.66 -7.14
CA ASP A 22 8.88 -10.58 -7.38
C ASP A 22 8.92 -9.58 -6.21
N SER A 23 7.77 -9.42 -5.57
CA SER A 23 7.60 -8.58 -4.38
C SER A 23 6.31 -8.96 -3.67
N CYS A 24 6.33 -8.89 -2.35
CA CYS A 24 5.17 -9.11 -1.52
C CYS A 24 5.21 -8.14 -0.33
N VAL A 25 4.11 -7.43 -0.12
CA VAL A 25 3.86 -6.53 1.00
C VAL A 25 2.61 -7.04 1.70
N ILE A 26 2.71 -7.22 3.01
CA ILE A 26 1.61 -7.68 3.87
C ILE A 26 1.31 -6.62 4.93
N ASP A 27 0.12 -6.70 5.53
CA ASP A 27 -0.20 -5.93 6.73
C ASP A 27 0.31 -6.63 8.00
N HIS A 28 0.11 -5.99 9.15
CA HIS A 28 0.51 -6.52 10.46
C HIS A 28 -0.26 -7.78 10.86
N ASN A 29 -1.37 -8.10 10.19
CA ASN A 29 -2.15 -9.31 10.39
C ASN A 29 -1.80 -10.40 9.35
N ALA A 30 -0.71 -10.22 8.59
CA ALA A 30 -0.30 -11.07 7.48
C ALA A 30 -1.30 -11.15 6.31
N ASN A 31 -2.23 -10.20 6.20
CA ASN A 31 -3.05 -10.05 5.01
C ASN A 31 -2.24 -9.46 3.87
N LEU A 32 -2.54 -9.90 2.66
CA LEU A 32 -1.95 -9.37 1.44
C LEU A 32 -2.30 -7.87 1.29
N VAL A 33 -1.30 -7.03 1.04
CA VAL A 33 -1.52 -5.65 0.58
C VAL A 33 -1.14 -5.54 -0.88
N PHE A 34 -0.02 -6.15 -1.27
CA PHE A 34 0.46 -6.19 -2.64
C PHE A 34 1.28 -7.44 -2.90
N ALA A 35 1.06 -8.09 -4.04
CA ALA A 35 1.95 -9.09 -4.59
C ALA A 35 2.13 -8.88 -6.08
N SER A 36 3.36 -9.06 -6.55
CA SER A 36 3.66 -9.26 -7.96
C SER A 36 4.27 -10.63 -8.13
N ALA A 37 3.70 -11.43 -9.04
CA ALA A 37 4.23 -12.74 -9.42
C ALA A 37 4.38 -12.87 -10.92
N TRP A 38 5.33 -13.70 -11.35
CA TRP A 38 5.61 -14.03 -12.73
C TRP A 38 5.40 -15.51 -12.99
N GLY A 39 4.83 -15.85 -14.13
CA GLY A 39 4.82 -17.22 -14.63
C GLY A 39 4.05 -17.38 -15.92
N SER A 40 3.65 -18.62 -16.24
CA SER A 40 2.87 -18.90 -17.44
C SER A 40 1.43 -18.40 -17.30
N ASP A 41 0.74 -18.23 -18.43
CA ASP A 41 -0.68 -17.86 -18.43
C ASP A 41 -1.52 -18.89 -17.67
N THR A 42 -1.27 -20.18 -17.89
CA THR A 42 -1.99 -21.28 -17.23
C THR A 42 -1.78 -21.27 -15.71
N ALA A 43 -0.54 -21.08 -15.24
CA ALA A 43 -0.25 -21.00 -13.81
C ALA A 43 -0.92 -19.76 -13.18
N THR A 44 -0.87 -18.62 -13.88
CA THR A 44 -1.52 -17.38 -13.44
C THR A 44 -3.03 -17.53 -13.33
N GLN A 45 -3.69 -18.11 -14.33
CA GLN A 45 -5.13 -18.35 -14.30
C GLN A 45 -5.51 -19.36 -13.22
N SER A 46 -4.71 -20.42 -13.03
CA SER A 46 -4.93 -21.40 -11.96
C SER A 46 -4.89 -20.75 -10.58
N LEU A 47 -3.87 -19.91 -10.30
CA LEU A 47 -3.79 -19.14 -9.06
C LEU A 47 -5.03 -18.26 -8.86
N LEU A 48 -5.41 -17.46 -9.86
CA LEU A 48 -6.56 -16.58 -9.77
C LEU A 48 -7.88 -17.34 -9.57
N ALA A 49 -8.04 -18.50 -10.19
CA ALA A 49 -9.20 -19.35 -10.02
C ALA A 49 -9.26 -19.87 -8.57
N LYS A 50 -8.14 -20.41 -8.03
CA LYS A 50 -8.05 -20.85 -6.64
C LYS A 50 -8.36 -19.73 -5.66
N LEU A 51 -7.81 -18.53 -5.86
CA LEU A 51 -8.09 -17.36 -5.03
C LEU A 51 -9.56 -16.90 -5.11
N THR A 52 -10.19 -17.03 -6.27
CA THR A 52 -11.62 -16.71 -6.45
C THR A 52 -12.51 -17.72 -5.72
N LEU A 53 -12.08 -18.97 -5.65
CA LEU A 53 -12.78 -20.06 -4.98
C LEU A 53 -12.65 -20.01 -3.45
N GLY A 54 -11.65 -19.30 -2.89
CA GLY A 54 -11.52 -19.04 -1.46
C GLY A 54 -11.55 -20.31 -0.60
N ASN A 55 -12.43 -20.38 0.40
CA ASN A 55 -12.48 -21.49 1.37
C ASN A 55 -13.16 -22.77 0.85
N THR A 56 -13.43 -22.87 -0.46
CA THR A 56 -14.01 -24.08 -1.04
C THR A 56 -12.96 -25.19 -1.21
N LYS A 57 -13.40 -26.42 -1.48
CA LYS A 57 -12.55 -27.63 -1.51
C LYS A 57 -11.33 -27.54 -2.44
N ASP A 58 -11.42 -26.75 -3.51
CA ASP A 58 -10.34 -26.51 -4.48
C ASP A 58 -9.91 -25.02 -4.51
N GLY A 59 -10.35 -24.24 -3.53
CA GLY A 59 -10.00 -22.84 -3.38
C GLY A 59 -8.78 -22.61 -2.50
N MET A 60 -8.35 -21.36 -2.45
CA MET A 60 -7.20 -20.92 -1.68
C MET A 60 -7.48 -19.52 -1.12
N ASP A 61 -7.46 -19.37 0.19
CA ASP A 61 -7.61 -18.10 0.90
C ASP A 61 -6.29 -17.57 1.46
N HIS A 62 -5.24 -18.38 1.43
CA HIS A 62 -3.88 -18.04 1.80
C HIS A 62 -2.87 -18.83 0.95
N PHE A 63 -1.67 -18.29 0.79
CA PHE A 63 -0.55 -19.02 0.19
C PHE A 63 0.71 -18.83 1.02
N HIS A 64 1.64 -19.75 0.89
CA HIS A 64 2.92 -19.71 1.56
C HIS A 64 4.00 -19.28 0.59
N MET A 65 4.75 -18.26 1.00
CA MET A 65 5.91 -17.79 0.25
C MET A 65 7.19 -18.19 0.97
N ILE A 66 8.17 -18.62 0.18
CA ILE A 66 9.50 -19.00 0.67
C ILE A 66 10.43 -17.80 0.58
N ASN A 67 10.95 -17.34 1.72
CA ASN A 67 11.93 -16.25 1.76
C ASN A 67 13.37 -16.73 1.48
N GLU A 68 14.35 -15.81 1.48
CA GLU A 68 15.77 -16.14 1.25
C GLU A 68 16.34 -17.14 2.27
N ASN A 69 15.81 -17.16 3.49
CA ASN A 69 16.22 -18.08 4.56
C ASN A 69 15.48 -19.43 4.50
N ASN A 70 14.76 -19.69 3.41
CA ASN A 70 13.93 -20.88 3.22
C ASN A 70 12.84 -21.05 4.31
N ALA A 71 12.45 -19.95 4.96
CA ALA A 71 11.32 -19.91 5.87
C ALA A 71 10.03 -19.70 5.07
N SER A 72 9.02 -20.50 5.41
CA SER A 72 7.68 -20.42 4.84
C SER A 72 6.88 -19.37 5.61
N ILE A 73 6.44 -18.32 4.93
CA ILE A 73 5.65 -17.22 5.50
C ILE A 73 4.24 -17.30 4.92
N PRO A 74 3.19 -17.46 5.75
CA PRO A 74 1.81 -17.46 5.28
C PRO A 74 1.38 -16.04 4.89
N VAL A 75 0.68 -15.93 3.76
CA VAL A 75 0.08 -14.69 3.26
C VAL A 75 -1.41 -14.92 3.05
N TYR A 76 -2.23 -14.23 3.82
CA TYR A 76 -3.68 -14.36 3.75
C TYR A 76 -4.26 -13.40 2.72
N VAL A 77 -5.02 -13.90 1.75
CA VAL A 77 -5.72 -13.07 0.77
C VAL A 77 -7.11 -12.73 1.30
N GLY A 78 -7.81 -13.66 1.95
CA GLY A 78 -9.15 -13.41 2.47
C GLY A 78 -10.16 -13.10 1.35
N ASP A 79 -10.94 -12.01 1.50
CA ASP A 79 -11.98 -11.64 0.52
C ASP A 79 -11.39 -10.97 -0.73
N LEU A 80 -11.45 -11.67 -1.87
CA LEU A 80 -10.94 -11.20 -3.15
C LEU A 80 -11.63 -9.90 -3.64
N ASN A 81 -12.83 -9.58 -3.16
CA ASN A 81 -13.52 -8.34 -3.52
C ASN A 81 -12.78 -7.08 -3.07
N LYS A 82 -11.89 -7.18 -2.07
CA LYS A 82 -11.06 -6.07 -1.61
C LYS A 82 -9.89 -5.78 -2.55
N TYR A 83 -9.55 -6.73 -3.42
CA TYR A 83 -8.39 -6.65 -4.29
C TYR A 83 -8.77 -6.28 -5.71
N GLU A 84 -7.82 -5.66 -6.40
CA GLU A 84 -7.82 -5.53 -7.84
C GLU A 84 -6.65 -6.33 -8.41
N LYS A 85 -6.88 -6.90 -9.60
CA LYS A 85 -5.87 -7.68 -10.32
C LYS A 85 -5.47 -6.97 -11.61
N ARG A 86 -4.18 -6.91 -11.88
CA ARG A 86 -3.65 -6.46 -13.17
C ARG A 86 -2.73 -7.50 -13.77
N LEU A 87 -2.88 -7.72 -15.07
CA LEU A 87 -2.11 -8.68 -15.84
C LEU A 87 -1.33 -7.93 -16.92
N ALA A 88 -0.02 -8.10 -16.94
CA ALA A 88 0.83 -7.63 -18.02
C ALA A 88 1.42 -8.84 -18.75
N ARG A 89 1.05 -8.99 -20.02
CA ARG A 89 1.51 -10.07 -20.88
C ARG A 89 2.77 -9.67 -21.62
N PHE A 90 3.81 -10.49 -21.50
CA PHE A 90 5.07 -10.32 -22.22
C PHE A 90 5.15 -11.36 -23.33
N ASN A 91 4.58 -10.99 -24.47
CA ASN A 91 4.62 -11.79 -25.70
C ASN A 91 5.95 -11.56 -26.42
N ARG A 92 7.06 -12.07 -25.86
CA ARG A 92 8.26 -12.32 -26.67
C ARG A 92 8.14 -13.74 -27.19
N CYS A 93 8.44 -13.96 -28.48
CA CYS A 93 8.45 -15.26 -29.15
C CYS A 93 9.49 -16.20 -28.49
N SER A 94 9.14 -16.70 -27.31
CA SER A 94 9.91 -17.64 -26.52
C SER A 94 9.33 -19.02 -26.80
N ILE A 95 10.22 -20.00 -26.95
CA ILE A 95 9.87 -21.43 -27.05
C ILE A 95 9.08 -21.95 -25.83
N PHE A 96 9.01 -21.16 -24.75
CA PHE A 96 8.31 -21.47 -23.50
C PHE A 96 6.91 -20.84 -23.39
N GLY A 97 6.43 -20.17 -24.44
CA GLY A 97 5.14 -19.50 -24.44
C GLY A 97 5.17 -18.09 -23.84
N SER A 98 3.98 -17.53 -23.57
CA SER A 98 3.83 -16.18 -23.03
C SER A 98 4.04 -16.16 -21.52
N ILE A 99 4.90 -15.27 -21.06
CA ILE A 99 5.10 -14.99 -19.63
C ILE A 99 4.17 -13.85 -19.23
N VAL A 100 3.51 -14.00 -18.08
CA VAL A 100 2.58 -13.03 -17.52
C VAL A 100 3.13 -12.54 -16.18
N ASN A 101 3.09 -11.23 -15.98
CA ASN A 101 3.17 -10.65 -14.65
C ASN A 101 1.76 -10.41 -14.14
N VAL A 102 1.45 -10.98 -12.98
CA VAL A 102 0.21 -10.71 -12.23
C VAL A 102 0.51 -9.84 -11.02
N TRP A 103 -0.24 -8.74 -10.92
CA TRP A 103 -0.30 -7.90 -9.72
C TRP A 103 -1.63 -8.11 -9.03
N ILE A 104 -1.59 -8.40 -7.74
CA ILE A 104 -2.75 -8.46 -6.86
C ILE A 104 -2.51 -7.45 -5.76
N TYR A 105 -3.42 -6.49 -5.60
CA TYR A 105 -3.24 -5.43 -4.62
C TYR A 105 -4.57 -4.97 -4.04
N ASP A 106 -4.55 -4.53 -2.80
CA ASP A 106 -5.72 -3.97 -2.13
C ASP A 106 -6.16 -2.67 -2.84
N LYS A 107 -7.46 -2.51 -3.10
CA LYS A 107 -8.04 -1.31 -3.72
C LYS A 107 -7.69 -0.02 -2.97
N ARG A 108 -7.45 -0.11 -1.66
CA ARG A 108 -6.97 0.98 -0.80
C ARG A 108 -5.61 1.55 -1.19
N CYS A 109 -4.86 0.85 -2.05
CA CYS A 109 -3.62 1.37 -2.64
C CYS A 109 -3.85 2.46 -3.69
N LYS A 110 -5.07 2.56 -4.24
CA LYS A 110 -5.45 3.54 -5.26
C LYS A 110 -6.37 4.63 -4.74
N PHE A 111 -7.38 4.22 -3.97
CA PHE A 111 -8.40 5.11 -3.45
C PHE A 111 -8.50 4.87 -1.93
N PRO A 112 -8.39 5.91 -1.10
CA PRO A 112 -8.64 5.78 0.33
C PRO A 112 -10.02 5.18 0.60
N ASP A 113 -10.11 4.37 1.64
CA ASP A 113 -11.36 3.86 2.17
C ASP A 113 -12.04 5.00 2.94
N GLU A 114 -13.11 5.56 2.37
CA GLU A 114 -13.83 6.70 2.94
C GLU A 114 -14.46 6.38 4.30
N GLU A 115 -14.96 5.15 4.49
CA GLU A 115 -15.64 4.76 5.74
C GLU A 115 -14.66 4.58 6.90
N LYS A 116 -13.46 4.07 6.60
CA LYS A 116 -12.45 3.74 7.62
C LYS A 116 -11.34 4.77 7.74
N SER A 117 -11.38 5.81 6.91
CA SER A 117 -10.29 6.78 6.72
C SER A 117 -8.92 6.08 6.66
N SER A 118 -8.86 5.03 5.83
CA SER A 118 -7.70 4.14 5.75
C SER A 118 -7.19 4.01 4.33
N ALA A 119 -5.87 4.01 4.16
CA ALA A 119 -5.25 3.87 2.85
C ALA A 119 -3.92 3.13 2.96
N TYR A 120 -3.50 2.54 1.84
CA TYR A 120 -2.17 1.97 1.73
C TYR A 120 -1.35 2.78 0.72
N MET A 121 -0.09 3.05 1.07
CA MET A 121 0.88 3.62 0.15
C MET A 121 1.94 2.60 -0.14
N LEU A 122 2.20 2.33 -1.43
CA LEU A 122 3.33 1.51 -1.86
C LEU A 122 4.40 2.40 -2.50
N TYR A 123 5.65 2.18 -2.12
CA TYR A 123 6.82 2.88 -2.64
C TYR A 123 7.99 1.91 -2.80
N ILE A 124 8.99 2.32 -3.58
CA ILE A 124 10.24 1.55 -3.68
C ILE A 124 11.11 1.95 -2.49
N GLN A 125 11.71 0.99 -1.80
CA GLN A 125 12.64 1.23 -0.70
C GLN A 125 13.70 2.26 -1.12
N ASN A 126 14.02 3.18 -0.21
CA ASN A 126 14.91 4.33 -0.43
C ASN A 126 14.43 5.37 -1.46
N HIS A 127 13.20 5.24 -1.96
CA HIS A 127 12.56 6.19 -2.88
C HIS A 127 11.17 6.60 -2.36
N LEU A 128 11.10 6.99 -1.08
CA LEU A 128 9.91 7.62 -0.52
C LEU A 128 9.74 9.03 -1.10
N ASN A 129 8.52 9.35 -1.52
CA ASN A 129 8.18 10.69 -2.01
C ASN A 129 7.18 11.31 -1.02
N ASP A 130 7.66 12.31 -0.27
CA ASP A 130 6.87 13.00 0.76
C ASP A 130 5.68 13.76 0.17
N GLU A 131 5.77 14.27 -1.06
CA GLU A 131 4.65 14.94 -1.75
C GLU A 131 3.53 13.94 -2.05
N ARG A 132 3.90 12.72 -2.50
CA ARG A 132 2.93 11.66 -2.76
C ARG A 132 2.30 11.14 -1.48
N LEU A 133 3.09 11.01 -0.40
CA LEU A 133 2.59 10.66 0.92
C LEU A 133 1.62 11.73 1.43
N TRP A 134 1.98 13.01 1.28
CA TRP A 134 1.14 14.13 1.67
C TRP A 134 -0.17 14.19 0.89
N ALA A 135 -0.13 13.97 -0.42
CA ALA A 135 -1.34 13.88 -1.23
C ALA A 135 -2.28 12.75 -0.75
N LEU A 136 -1.73 11.61 -0.34
CA LEU A 136 -2.51 10.51 0.23
C LEU A 136 -3.13 10.89 1.58
N ILE A 137 -2.36 11.53 2.46
CA ILE A 137 -2.84 12.02 3.76
C ILE A 137 -4.00 12.98 3.55
N LYS A 138 -3.85 13.99 2.68
CA LYS A 138 -4.92 14.94 2.35
C LYS A 138 -6.15 14.27 1.75
N ALA A 139 -5.97 13.25 0.91
CA ALA A 139 -7.09 12.52 0.30
C ALA A 139 -7.83 11.62 1.31
N THR A 140 -7.14 11.16 2.36
CA THR A 140 -7.71 10.26 3.37
C THR A 140 -8.35 11.03 4.54
N CYS A 141 -7.82 12.20 4.86
CA CYS A 141 -8.34 13.08 5.91
C CYS A 141 -9.56 13.87 5.42
N SER A 142 -10.63 13.90 6.22
CA SER A 142 -11.81 14.72 5.94
C SER A 142 -11.66 16.18 6.38
N ILE A 143 -10.59 16.53 7.10
CA ILE A 143 -10.29 17.90 7.55
C ILE A 143 -9.36 18.61 6.55
N PRO A 144 -9.55 19.92 6.30
CA PRO A 144 -8.68 20.67 5.40
C PRO A 144 -7.29 20.86 6.04
N LEU A 145 -6.29 20.20 5.47
CA LEU A 145 -4.90 20.34 5.88
C LEU A 145 -4.17 21.31 4.94
N LEU A 146 -3.42 22.24 5.52
CA LEU A 146 -2.60 23.20 4.77
C LEU A 146 -1.26 22.58 4.38
N ASP A 147 -0.77 22.89 3.18
CA ASP A 147 0.48 22.30 2.68
C ASP A 147 1.71 22.64 3.54
N GLU A 148 1.71 23.80 4.19
CA GLU A 148 2.76 24.22 5.11
C GLU A 148 2.85 23.33 6.37
N TRP A 149 1.76 22.64 6.71
CA TRP A 149 1.70 21.74 7.86
C TRP A 149 2.26 20.35 7.56
N GLN A 150 2.60 20.05 6.30
CA GLN A 150 2.99 18.72 5.83
C GLN A 150 3.98 18.02 6.76
N LYS A 151 5.11 18.66 7.09
CA LYS A 151 6.16 18.04 7.90
C LYS A 151 5.67 17.69 9.31
N ILE A 152 5.05 18.66 9.98
CA ILE A 152 4.57 18.51 11.35
C ILE A 152 3.44 17.46 11.42
N VAL A 153 2.53 17.45 10.43
CA VAL A 153 1.44 16.46 10.39
C VAL A 153 1.97 15.06 10.12
N ILE A 154 2.96 14.89 9.24
CA ILE A 154 3.59 13.59 9.01
C ILE A 154 4.25 13.09 10.31
N GLU A 155 4.99 13.95 11.03
CA GLU A 155 5.60 13.61 12.33
C GLU A 155 4.54 13.22 13.37
N ILE A 156 3.47 14.01 13.52
CA ILE A 156 2.35 13.69 14.43
C ILE A 156 1.73 12.34 14.07
N MET A 157 1.51 12.05 12.78
CA MET A 157 0.91 10.79 12.35
C MET A 157 1.81 9.58 12.63
N GLN A 158 3.13 9.75 12.55
CA GLN A 158 4.10 8.72 12.93
C GLN A 158 4.09 8.51 14.45
N ASP A 159 4.13 9.59 15.24
CA ASP A 159 4.16 9.53 16.71
C ASP A 159 2.85 8.99 17.32
N THR A 160 1.73 9.14 16.61
CA THR A 160 0.41 8.71 17.08
C THR A 160 -0.03 7.34 16.57
N ASP A 161 0.86 6.61 15.89
CA ASP A 161 0.62 5.32 15.22
C ASP A 161 -0.47 5.36 14.13
N MET A 162 -0.74 6.53 13.55
CA MET A 162 -1.67 6.67 12.42
C MET A 162 -1.01 6.33 11.08
N LEU A 163 0.32 6.45 11.01
CA LEU A 163 1.13 6.09 9.84
C LEU A 163 2.11 4.99 10.23
N ILE A 164 1.77 3.74 9.90
CA ILE A 164 2.54 2.56 10.30
C ILE A 164 3.24 1.96 9.09
N HIS A 165 4.52 1.61 9.22
CA HIS A 165 5.24 0.86 8.20
C HIS A 165 4.67 -0.54 8.04
N LEU A 166 4.37 -0.94 6.80
CA LEU A 166 3.93 -2.30 6.51
C LEU A 166 5.10 -3.28 6.57
N PRO A 167 4.91 -4.50 7.12
CA PRO A 167 5.87 -5.58 6.97
C PRO A 167 6.08 -5.92 5.49
N THR A 168 7.34 -5.90 5.06
CA THR A 168 7.71 -6.14 3.65
C THR A 168 8.56 -7.40 3.57
N PRO A 169 7.92 -8.56 3.51
CA PRO A 169 8.64 -9.82 3.62
C PRO A 169 9.46 -10.13 2.37
N LEU A 170 9.14 -9.55 1.19
CA LEU A 170 9.92 -9.78 -0.05
C LEU A 170 9.99 -8.56 -0.98
N GLY A 171 11.17 -8.41 -1.59
CA GLY A 171 11.41 -7.53 -2.72
C GLY A 171 11.66 -6.06 -2.32
N PRO A 172 11.86 -5.18 -3.31
CA PRO A 172 12.28 -3.80 -3.09
C PRO A 172 11.12 -2.86 -2.75
N LEU A 173 9.90 -3.38 -2.61
CA LEU A 173 8.74 -2.56 -2.28
C LEU A 173 8.62 -2.43 -0.77
N ALA A 174 8.37 -1.21 -0.33
CA ALA A 174 7.93 -0.90 1.00
C ALA A 174 6.53 -0.28 0.96
N GLY A 175 5.87 -0.24 2.11
CA GLY A 175 4.58 0.42 2.19
C GLY A 175 4.29 1.02 3.54
N TYR A 176 3.30 1.92 3.53
CA TYR A 176 2.69 2.51 4.71
C TYR A 176 1.23 2.13 4.75
N GLN A 177 0.75 1.85 5.96
CA GLN A 177 -0.64 1.86 6.32
C GLN A 177 -0.96 3.20 6.96
N LEU A 178 -1.87 3.93 6.33
CA LEU A 178 -2.48 5.12 6.91
C LEU A 178 -3.82 4.72 7.50
N GLN A 179 -4.00 4.95 8.80
CA GLN A 179 -5.24 4.73 9.53
C GLN A 179 -5.52 6.00 10.36
N VAL A 180 -6.36 6.88 9.83
CA VAL A 180 -6.59 8.19 10.46
C VAL A 180 -7.66 8.07 11.55
N ASP A 181 -7.27 8.38 12.78
CA ASP A 181 -8.22 8.67 13.86
C ASP A 181 -8.51 10.17 13.84
N LEU A 182 -9.67 10.53 13.31
CA LEU A 182 -10.03 11.92 13.04
C LEU A 182 -10.18 12.75 14.32
N ASP A 183 -10.68 12.15 15.39
CA ASP A 183 -10.91 12.81 16.67
C ASP A 183 -9.57 13.11 17.37
N LYS A 184 -8.68 12.12 17.39
CA LYS A 184 -7.33 12.28 17.93
C LYS A 184 -6.52 13.28 17.11
N LEU A 185 -6.59 13.19 15.78
CA LEU A 185 -5.87 14.10 14.88
C LEU A 185 -6.34 15.55 15.06
N THR A 186 -7.66 15.78 15.11
CA THR A 186 -8.24 17.12 15.32
C THR A 186 -7.83 17.72 16.66
N SER A 187 -7.82 16.89 17.70
CA SER A 187 -7.41 17.31 19.05
C SER A 187 -5.95 17.74 19.08
N VAL A 188 -5.05 16.92 18.52
CA VAL A 188 -3.61 17.19 18.46
C VAL A 188 -3.30 18.41 17.60
N ILE A 189 -3.87 18.51 16.39
CA ILE A 189 -3.70 19.69 15.53
C ILE A 189 -4.19 20.96 16.25
N GLY A 190 -5.34 20.90 16.91
CA GLY A 190 -5.88 22.04 17.67
C GLY A 190 -4.96 22.49 18.80
N GLU A 191 -4.29 21.55 19.48
CA GLU A 191 -3.28 21.86 20.49
C GLU A 191 -2.02 22.49 19.89
N HIS A 192 -1.50 21.96 18.79
CA HIS A 192 -0.35 22.53 18.09
C HIS A 192 -0.62 23.94 17.53
N ILE A 193 -1.85 24.23 17.10
CA ILE A 193 -2.26 25.58 16.70
C ILE A 193 -2.28 26.52 17.93
N ARG A 194 -2.86 26.08 19.06
CA ARG A 194 -2.91 26.89 20.29
C ARG A 194 -1.51 27.19 20.86
N HIS A 195 -0.56 26.27 20.68
CA HIS A 195 0.84 26.46 21.07
C HIS A 195 1.69 27.23 20.04
N GLY A 196 1.10 27.66 18.91
CA GLY A 196 1.80 28.42 17.87
C GLY A 196 2.78 27.59 17.03
N MET A 197 2.75 26.27 17.15
CA MET A 197 3.59 25.35 16.37
C MET A 197 3.07 25.16 14.95
N LEU A 198 1.75 25.25 14.77
CA LEU A 198 1.09 25.31 13.46
C LEU A 198 0.56 26.72 13.22
N SER A 199 1.15 27.41 12.25
CA SER A 199 0.72 28.75 11.86
C SER A 199 -0.37 28.67 10.80
N ILE A 200 -1.40 29.52 10.91
CA ILE A 200 -2.36 29.74 9.83
C ILE A 200 -1.83 30.91 8.99
N PRO A 201 -1.59 30.71 7.67
CA PRO A 201 -1.14 31.78 6.78
C PRO A 201 -2.10 32.97 6.81
N GLU A 202 -1.59 34.18 6.64
CA GLU A 202 -2.45 35.38 6.59
C GLU A 202 -3.51 35.34 5.49
N SER A 203 -3.25 34.61 4.39
CA SER A 203 -4.20 34.40 3.30
C SER A 203 -5.47 33.64 3.71
N TYR A 204 -5.42 32.89 4.82
CA TYR A 204 -6.55 32.10 5.34
C TYR A 204 -7.23 32.74 6.55
N LYS A 205 -6.67 33.82 7.11
CA LYS A 205 -7.35 34.56 8.17
C LYS A 205 -8.59 35.22 7.55
N PRO A 206 -9.79 35.06 8.14
CA PRO A 206 -10.95 35.80 7.68
C PRO A 206 -10.58 37.29 7.69
N GLN A 207 -10.73 37.95 6.53
CA GLN A 207 -10.62 39.41 6.47
C GLN A 207 -11.59 39.94 7.51
N ALA A 208 -11.07 40.54 8.59
CA ALA A 208 -11.91 41.18 9.57
C ALA A 208 -12.79 42.15 8.79
N PHE A 209 -14.11 41.91 8.81
CA PHE A 209 -15.07 42.87 8.28
C PHE A 209 -14.74 44.19 8.96
N LEU A 210 -14.23 45.14 8.19
CA LEU A 210 -14.09 46.52 8.61
C LEU A 210 -15.49 46.97 9.03
N THR A 211 -15.78 46.95 10.33
CA THR A 211 -16.90 47.68 10.91
C THR A 211 -16.61 49.15 10.62
N ALA A 212 -17.17 49.64 9.53
CA ALA A 212 -17.27 51.06 9.24
C ALA A 212 -18.16 51.69 10.33
N ALA A 213 -17.57 52.65 11.02
CA ALA A 213 -18.24 53.58 11.93
C ALA A 213 -19.15 54.55 11.16
#